data_AF-A0A3M1R8Y3-F1
#
_entry.id   AF-A0A3M1R8Y3-F1
#
_cell.length_a   1.000
_cell.length_b   1.000
_cell.length_c   1.000
_cell.angle_alpha   90.00
_cell.angle_beta   90.00
_cell.angle_gamma   90.00
#
_symmetry.space_group_name_H-M   'P 1'
#
loop_
_entity.id
_entity.type
_entity.pdbx_description
1 polymer ?
#
loop_
_entity_poly.entity_id
_entity_poly.type
_entity_poly.pdbx_seq_one_letter_code
_entity_poly.pdbx_strand_id
1 'polypeptide(L)'
;AAPLNLGDLLTLGCAVAFGLHIALLSRHAPRHDPRALTAAQMLACAALFGLAWPAFEPVEAPPREVWFALALTGLVASALAFFVQTVVQRHLSAGRTAVILTMEPVFAALFGYLLAGDRLGPSQLAGGALIVAALYLAQLPEVAGAETPA
;
A
#
# COMPACT_ATOMS: atom_id res chain seq x y z
N ALA A 1 22.10 -19.03 -7.28
CA ALA A 1 20.80 -18.43 -6.93
C ALA A 1 20.64 -18.56 -5.42
N ALA A 2 20.30 -17.48 -4.71
CA ALA A 2 20.01 -17.60 -3.28
C ALA A 2 18.74 -18.45 -3.08
N PRO A 3 18.70 -19.36 -2.09
CA PRO A 3 17.52 -20.17 -1.83
C PRO A 3 16.37 -19.30 -1.31
N LEU A 4 15.13 -19.67 -1.65
CA LEU A 4 13.92 -19.04 -1.11
C LEU A 4 13.95 -19.13 0.41
N ASN A 5 13.74 -18.01 1.08
CA ASN A 5 13.65 -17.92 2.52
C ASN A 5 12.21 -17.63 2.98
N LEU A 6 11.97 -17.70 4.28
CA LEU A 6 10.64 -17.44 4.86
C LEU A 6 10.15 -16.01 4.56
N GLY A 7 11.04 -15.02 4.53
CA GLY A 7 10.71 -13.64 4.18
C GLY A 7 10.17 -13.49 2.76
N ASP A 8 10.71 -14.24 1.80
CA ASP A 8 10.21 -14.24 0.41
C ASP A 8 8.76 -14.75 0.35
N LEU A 9 8.47 -15.84 1.08
CA LEU A 9 7.12 -16.41 1.17
C LEU A 9 6.14 -15.45 1.90
N LEU A 10 6.58 -14.81 2.97
CA LEU A 10 5.78 -13.81 3.69
C LEU A 10 5.48 -12.59 2.82
N THR A 11 6.44 -12.13 2.02
CA THR A 11 6.27 -11.02 1.07
C THR A 11 5.25 -11.37 0.00
N LEU A 12 5.33 -12.58 -0.57
CA LEU A 12 4.35 -13.06 -1.54
C LEU A 12 2.95 -13.16 -0.92
N GLY A 13 2.85 -13.70 0.30
CA GLY A 13 1.58 -13.77 1.03
C GLY A 13 0.98 -12.39 1.31
N CYS A 14 1.82 -11.42 1.69
CA CYS A 14 1.41 -10.02 1.88
C CYS A 14 0.86 -9.42 0.58
N ALA A 15 1.55 -9.61 -0.54
CA ALA A 15 1.11 -9.10 -1.85
C ALA A 15 -0.25 -9.68 -2.26
N VAL A 16 -0.47 -10.98 -2.04
CA VAL A 16 -1.77 -11.62 -2.32
C VAL A 16 -2.87 -11.06 -1.42
N ALA A 17 -2.61 -10.92 -0.11
CA ALA A 17 -3.58 -10.38 0.84
C ALA A 17 -3.94 -8.91 0.51
N PHE A 18 -2.96 -8.10 0.13
CA PHE A 18 -3.17 -6.70 -0.25
C PHE A 18 -3.93 -6.58 -1.58
N GLY A 19 -3.62 -7.41 -2.57
CA GLY A 19 -4.39 -7.47 -3.82
C GLY A 19 -5.85 -7.88 -3.60
N LEU A 20 -6.09 -8.87 -2.74
CA LEU A 20 -7.44 -9.26 -2.29
C LEU A 20 -8.16 -8.12 -1.58
N HIS A 21 -7.47 -7.40 -0.70
CA HIS A 21 -8.02 -6.22 -0.03
C HIS A 21 -8.46 -5.16 -1.04
N ILE A 22 -7.62 -4.78 -2.01
CA ILE A 22 -7.96 -3.81 -3.07
C ILE A 22 -9.18 -4.27 -3.87
N ALA A 23 -9.23 -5.55 -4.26
CA ALA A 23 -10.32 -6.11 -5.04
C ALA A 23 -11.65 -6.13 -4.25
N LEU A 24 -11.60 -6.57 -2.99
CA LEU A 24 -12.76 -6.58 -2.10
C LEU A 24 -13.22 -5.17 -1.77
N LEU A 25 -12.30 -4.24 -1.51
CA LEU A 25 -12.61 -2.84 -1.22
C LEU A 25 -13.29 -2.19 -2.42
N SER A 26 -12.83 -2.44 -3.64
CA SER A 26 -13.51 -1.96 -4.87
C SER A 26 -14.94 -2.49 -5.03
N ARG A 27 -15.21 -3.70 -4.50
CA ARG A 27 -16.57 -4.29 -4.52
C ARG A 27 -17.49 -3.71 -3.43
N HIS A 28 -16.93 -3.36 -2.27
CA HIS A 28 -17.71 -2.95 -1.09
C HIS A 28 -17.81 -1.43 -0.91
N ALA A 29 -16.81 -0.66 -1.34
CA ALA A 29 -16.77 0.80 -1.23
C ALA A 29 -17.94 1.50 -1.93
N PRO A 30 -18.47 1.03 -3.09
CA PRO A 30 -19.67 1.59 -3.69
C PRO A 30 -20.95 1.45 -2.86
N ARG A 31 -21.00 0.49 -1.93
CA ARG A 31 -22.21 0.09 -1.20
C ARG A 31 -22.26 0.58 0.24
N HIS A 32 -21.18 1.17 0.74
CA HIS A 32 -21.05 1.58 2.14
C HIS A 32 -20.56 3.02 2.23
N ASP A 33 -20.82 3.66 3.37
CA ASP A 33 -20.20 4.95 3.68
C ASP A 33 -18.67 4.76 3.84
N PRO A 34 -17.83 5.46 3.05
CA PRO A 34 -16.38 5.38 3.14
C PRO A 34 -15.85 5.64 4.56
N ARG A 35 -16.48 6.55 5.31
CA ARG A 35 -16.03 6.88 6.68
C ARG A 35 -16.17 5.67 7.61
N ALA A 36 -17.34 5.05 7.61
CA ALA A 36 -17.62 3.86 8.41
C ALA A 36 -16.73 2.68 7.98
N LEU A 37 -16.56 2.48 6.67
CA LEU A 37 -15.75 1.38 6.14
C LEU A 37 -14.26 1.54 6.47
N THR A 38 -13.70 2.75 6.37
CA THR A 38 -12.31 3.01 6.78
C THR A 38 -12.15 2.91 8.30
N ALA A 39 -13.09 3.45 9.08
CA ALA A 39 -13.05 3.33 10.54
C ALA A 39 -13.05 1.86 10.99
N ALA A 40 -13.91 1.02 10.37
CA ALA A 40 -13.95 -0.41 10.64
C ALA A 40 -12.61 -1.10 10.32
N GLN A 41 -11.98 -0.76 9.18
CA GLN A 41 -10.65 -1.29 8.81
C GLN A 41 -9.58 -0.89 9.84
N MET A 42 -9.51 0.40 10.21
CA MET A 42 -8.51 0.89 11.15
C MET A 42 -8.70 0.31 12.56
N LEU A 43 -9.95 0.19 13.03
CA LEU A 43 -10.25 -0.44 14.32
C LEU A 43 -9.93 -1.93 14.31
N ALA A 44 -10.24 -2.64 13.22
CA ALA A 44 -9.88 -4.06 13.08
C ALA A 44 -8.37 -4.26 13.10
N CYS A 45 -7.60 -3.45 12.36
CA CYS A 45 -6.14 -3.50 12.38
C CYS A 45 -5.58 -3.17 13.78
N ALA A 46 -6.08 -2.11 14.43
CA ALA A 46 -5.64 -1.74 15.77
C ALA A 46 -5.91 -2.85 16.79
N ALA A 47 -7.08 -3.49 16.73
CA ALA A 47 -7.42 -4.61 17.60
C ALA A 47 -6.54 -5.84 17.32
N LEU A 48 -6.42 -6.25 16.06
CA LEU A 48 -5.64 -7.43 15.67
C LEU A 48 -4.16 -7.27 16.02
N PHE A 49 -3.54 -6.12 15.67
CA PHE A 49 -2.14 -5.87 15.97
C PHE A 49 -1.91 -5.61 17.46
N GLY A 50 -2.83 -4.94 18.14
CA GLY A 50 -2.76 -4.76 19.60
C GLY A 50 -2.82 -6.09 20.36
N LEU A 51 -3.68 -7.02 19.93
CA LEU A 51 -3.77 -8.37 20.51
C LEU A 51 -2.55 -9.24 20.16
N ALA A 52 -1.98 -9.07 18.96
CA ALA A 52 -0.84 -9.84 18.50
C ALA A 52 0.50 -9.36 19.06
N TRP A 53 0.65 -8.06 19.36
CA TRP A 53 1.91 -7.44 19.80
C TRP A 53 2.66 -8.27 20.87
N PRO A 54 2.04 -8.69 22.00
CA PRO A 54 2.77 -9.38 23.06
C PRO A 54 3.41 -10.71 22.63
N ALA A 55 2.97 -11.28 21.51
CA ALA A 55 3.53 -12.53 20.97
C ALA A 55 4.83 -12.31 20.17
N PHE A 56 5.15 -11.07 19.78
CA PHE A 56 6.31 -10.74 18.95
C PHE A 56 7.39 -9.95 19.71
N GLU A 57 7.00 -8.98 20.55
CA GLU A 57 7.92 -8.08 21.22
C GLU A 57 7.38 -7.71 22.62
N PRO A 58 8.25 -7.35 23.60
CA PRO A 58 7.79 -6.80 24.87
C PRO A 58 6.91 -5.55 24.68
N VAL A 59 5.85 -5.44 25.49
CA VAL A 59 4.93 -4.31 25.45
C VAL A 59 5.50 -3.18 26.32
N GLU A 60 6.15 -2.22 25.67
CA GLU A 60 6.74 -1.05 26.31
C GLU A 60 6.23 0.24 25.68
N ALA A 61 6.16 1.31 26.47
CA ALA A 61 5.76 2.61 25.95
C ALA A 61 6.85 3.16 25.02
N PRO A 62 6.50 3.67 23.83
CA PRO A 62 7.48 4.18 22.89
C PRO A 62 8.19 5.42 23.45
N PRO A 63 9.49 5.61 23.15
CA PRO A 63 10.24 6.80 23.56
C PRO A 63 9.53 8.10 23.13
N ARG A 64 9.66 9.15 23.94
CA ARG A 64 9.04 10.47 23.66
C ARG A 64 9.36 11.03 22.26
N GLU A 65 10.53 10.68 21.73
CA GLU A 65 11.06 11.16 20.45
C GLU A 65 10.30 10.62 19.24
N VAL A 66 9.64 9.46 19.34
CA VAL A 66 8.97 8.82 18.19
C VAL A 66 7.48 9.15 18.09
N TRP A 67 6.89 9.84 19.07
CA TRP A 67 5.45 10.14 19.07
C TRP A 67 5.01 10.98 17.87
N PHE A 68 5.86 11.88 17.39
CA PHE A 68 5.59 12.61 16.15
C PHE A 68 5.55 11.66 14.95
N ALA A 69 6.53 10.76 14.83
CA ALA A 69 6.57 9.76 13.76
C ALA A 69 5.36 8.82 13.83
N LEU A 70 4.97 8.35 15.03
CA LEU A 70 3.78 7.53 15.24
C LEU A 70 2.49 8.25 14.86
N ALA A 71 2.34 9.51 15.24
CA ALA A 71 1.17 10.31 14.86
C ALA A 71 1.12 10.52 13.34
N LEU A 72 2.26 10.81 12.71
CA LEU A 72 2.35 11.00 11.26
C LEU A 72 2.01 9.69 10.51
N THR A 73 2.63 8.57 10.88
CA THR A 73 2.42 7.30 10.17
C THR A 73 1.03 6.72 10.45
N GLY A 74 0.53 6.82 11.68
CA GLY A 74 -0.79 6.32 12.05
C GLY A 74 -1.94 7.17 11.48
N LEU A 75 -1.87 8.51 11.58
CA LEU A 75 -2.97 9.37 11.16
C LEU A 75 -2.90 9.72 9.67
N VAL A 76 -1.72 10.11 9.18
CA VAL A 76 -1.57 10.59 7.80
C VAL A 76 -1.28 9.43 6.86
N ALA A 77 -0.21 8.68 7.10
CA ALA A 77 0.20 7.61 6.19
C ALA A 77 -0.76 6.41 6.20
N SER A 78 -1.51 6.21 7.30
CA SER A 78 -2.47 5.12 7.43
C SER A 78 -3.91 5.62 7.35
N ALA A 79 -4.47 6.21 8.42
CA ALA A 79 -5.91 6.50 8.47
C ALA A 79 -6.40 7.39 7.32
N LEU A 80 -5.69 8.49 7.03
CA LEU A 80 -6.03 9.37 5.91
C LEU A 80 -5.80 8.72 4.55
N ALA A 81 -4.67 8.03 4.36
CA ALA A 81 -4.38 7.35 3.09
C ALA A 81 -5.42 6.26 2.76
N PHE A 82 -5.76 5.41 3.72
CA PHE A 82 -6.80 4.38 3.55
C PHE A 82 -8.20 5.00 3.38
N PHE A 83 -8.47 6.14 4.00
CA PHE A 83 -9.72 6.88 3.77
C PHE A 83 -9.80 7.37 2.33
N VAL A 84 -8.75 8.04 1.84
CA VAL A 84 -8.67 8.50 0.45
C VAL A 84 -8.80 7.31 -0.52
N GLN A 85 -8.09 6.22 -0.26
CA GLN A 85 -8.20 4.99 -1.06
C GLN A 85 -9.63 4.47 -1.09
N THR A 86 -10.30 4.38 0.06
CA THR A 86 -11.69 3.91 0.15
C THR A 86 -12.65 4.82 -0.64
N VAL A 87 -12.47 6.13 -0.55
CA VAL A 87 -13.28 7.11 -1.30
C VAL A 87 -13.03 7.02 -2.80
N VAL A 88 -11.77 6.85 -3.22
CA VAL A 88 -11.41 6.74 -4.64
C VAL A 88 -11.91 5.43 -5.23
N GLN A 89 -11.81 4.31 -4.51
CA GLN A 89 -12.30 2.98 -4.94
C GLN A 89 -13.82 2.88 -5.00
N ARG A 90 -14.55 3.87 -4.51
CA ARG A 90 -15.98 4.02 -4.79
C ARG A 90 -16.24 4.38 -6.26
N HIS A 91 -15.28 5.02 -6.93
CA HIS A 91 -15.42 5.58 -8.26
C HIS A 91 -14.49 4.93 -9.29
N LEU A 92 -13.40 4.30 -8.85
CA LEU A 92 -12.44 3.62 -9.71
C LEU A 92 -12.51 2.10 -9.56
N SER A 93 -12.20 1.39 -10.65
CA SER A 93 -12.02 -0.06 -10.63
C SER A 93 -10.79 -0.45 -9.80
N ALA A 94 -10.73 -1.74 -9.42
CA ALA A 94 -9.57 -2.30 -8.73
C ALA A 94 -8.28 -2.15 -9.55
N GLY A 95 -8.34 -2.40 -10.87
CA GLY A 95 -7.18 -2.27 -11.76
C GLY A 95 -6.68 -0.83 -11.85
N ARG A 96 -7.55 0.15 -12.13
CA ARG A 96 -7.20 1.59 -12.11
C ARG A 96 -6.61 2.03 -10.77
N THR A 97 -7.15 1.54 -9.66
CA THR A 97 -6.61 1.84 -8.33
C THR A 97 -5.24 1.22 -8.13
N ALA A 98 -5.05 -0.03 -8.56
CA ALA A 98 -3.76 -0.70 -8.50
C ALA A 98 -2.70 0.08 -9.28
N VAL A 99 -3.02 0.65 -10.45
CA VAL A 99 -2.08 1.52 -11.20
C VAL A 99 -1.63 2.73 -10.40
N ILE A 100 -2.56 3.38 -9.69
CA ILE A 100 -2.23 4.55 -8.87
C ILE A 100 -1.32 4.12 -7.72
N LEU A 101 -1.64 3.02 -7.05
CA LEU A 101 -0.84 2.50 -5.95
C LEU A 101 0.55 2.02 -6.41
N THR A 102 0.68 1.56 -7.63
CA THR A 102 1.99 1.12 -8.15
C THR A 102 2.93 2.28 -8.48
N MET A 103 2.47 3.54 -8.40
CA MET A 103 3.34 4.73 -8.40
C MET A 103 4.00 4.99 -7.04
N GLU A 104 3.57 4.33 -5.97
CA GLU A 104 4.19 4.42 -4.64
C GLU A 104 5.72 4.28 -4.66
N PRO A 105 6.35 3.28 -5.31
CA PRO A 105 7.82 3.17 -5.39
C PRO A 105 8.49 4.38 -6.05
N VAL A 106 7.83 5.07 -6.98
CA VAL A 106 8.36 6.29 -7.61
C VAL A 106 8.41 7.42 -6.61
N PHE A 107 7.32 7.61 -5.84
CA PHE A 107 7.29 8.62 -4.78
C PHE A 107 8.22 8.25 -3.62
N ALA A 108 8.32 6.98 -3.25
CA ALA A 108 9.25 6.50 -2.23
C ALA A 108 10.71 6.79 -2.63
N ALA A 109 11.09 6.50 -3.88
CA ALA A 109 12.41 6.84 -4.40
C ALA A 109 12.67 8.36 -4.41
N LEU A 110 11.68 9.15 -4.84
CA LEU A 110 11.77 10.61 -4.87
C LEU A 110 11.94 11.20 -3.46
N PHE A 111 11.10 10.81 -2.51
CA PHE A 111 11.17 11.29 -1.13
C PHE A 111 12.36 10.72 -0.37
N GLY A 112 12.81 9.50 -0.66
CA GLY A 112 14.08 8.97 -0.15
C GLY A 112 15.24 9.85 -0.57
N TYR A 113 15.31 10.23 -1.86
CA TYR A 113 16.34 11.14 -2.36
C TYR A 113 16.25 12.54 -1.73
N LEU A 114 15.05 13.12 -1.64
CA LEU A 114 14.87 14.51 -1.18
C LEU A 114 14.92 14.67 0.34
N LEU A 115 14.36 13.74 1.10
CA LEU A 115 14.15 13.86 2.55
C LEU A 115 15.11 12.97 3.36
N ALA A 116 15.37 11.74 2.90
CA ALA A 116 16.26 10.81 3.59
C ALA A 116 17.73 10.95 3.14
N GLY A 117 17.99 11.63 2.03
CA GLY A 117 19.32 11.79 1.44
C GLY A 117 19.82 10.54 0.71
N ASP A 118 18.92 9.61 0.37
CA ASP A 118 19.25 8.38 -0.33
C ASP A 118 19.87 8.66 -1.70
N ARG A 119 20.93 7.95 -2.05
CA ARG A 119 21.53 8.02 -3.38
C ARG A 119 21.39 6.69 -4.08
N LEU A 120 20.49 6.65 -5.05
CA LEU A 120 20.23 5.46 -5.84
C LEU A 120 21.42 5.17 -6.75
N GLY A 121 22.00 3.99 -6.57
CA GLY A 121 23.04 3.48 -7.46
C GLY A 121 22.47 3.10 -8.84
N PRO A 122 23.34 2.87 -9.84
CA PRO A 122 22.91 2.51 -11.20
C PRO A 122 22.04 1.25 -11.25
N SER A 123 22.31 0.26 -10.41
CA SER A 123 21.52 -0.98 -10.32
C SER A 123 20.12 -0.76 -9.75
N GLN A 124 19.98 0.11 -8.75
CA GLN A 124 18.69 0.47 -8.15
C GLN A 124 17.84 1.29 -9.14
N LEU A 125 18.48 2.20 -9.88
CA LEU A 125 17.81 2.94 -10.96
C LEU A 125 17.32 2.00 -12.06
N ALA A 126 18.15 1.04 -12.49
CA ALA A 126 17.75 0.05 -13.49
C ALA A 126 16.59 -0.82 -12.98
N GLY A 127 16.65 -1.31 -11.74
CA GLY A 127 15.56 -2.06 -11.11
C GLY A 127 14.25 -1.25 -10.99
N GLY A 128 14.34 -0.01 -10.55
CA GLY A 128 13.20 0.91 -10.46
C GLY A 128 12.58 1.17 -11.84
N ALA A 129 13.40 1.43 -12.85
CA ALA A 129 12.93 1.62 -14.23
C ALA A 129 12.23 0.37 -14.77
N LEU A 130 12.76 -0.83 -14.49
CA LEU A 130 12.12 -2.09 -14.88
C LEU A 130 10.76 -2.29 -14.19
N ILE A 131 10.65 -1.95 -12.89
CA ILE A 131 9.38 -2.02 -12.17
C ILE A 131 8.35 -1.08 -12.82
N VAL A 132 8.70 0.18 -13.05
CA VAL A 132 7.79 1.16 -13.69
C VAL A 132 7.41 0.72 -15.10
N ALA A 133 8.35 0.21 -15.89
CA ALA A 133 8.08 -0.29 -17.23
C ALA A 133 7.15 -1.51 -17.24
N ALA A 134 7.39 -2.49 -16.38
CA ALA A 134 6.54 -3.68 -16.25
C ALA A 134 5.11 -3.29 -15.85
N LEU A 135 4.99 -2.34 -14.91
CA LEU A 135 3.69 -1.80 -14.49
C LEU A 135 2.96 -1.11 -15.63
N TYR A 136 3.65 -0.24 -16.38
CA TYR A 136 3.06 0.44 -17.53
C TYR A 136 2.55 -0.57 -18.57
N LEU A 137 3.36 -1.58 -18.91
CA LEU A 137 3.01 -2.62 -19.87
C LEU A 137 1.82 -3.48 -19.39
N ALA A 138 1.78 -3.82 -18.11
CA ALA A 138 0.68 -4.62 -17.53
C ALA A 138 -0.68 -3.90 -17.62
N GLN A 139 -0.68 -2.57 -17.78
CA GLN A 139 -1.90 -1.75 -17.80
C GLN A 139 -2.38 -1.39 -19.21
N LEU A 140 -1.57 -1.60 -20.25
CA LEU A 140 -1.96 -1.36 -21.64
C LEU A 140 -3.26 -2.10 -22.05
N PRO A 141 -3.50 -3.38 -21.67
CA PRO A 141 -4.72 -4.08 -22.04
C PRO A 141 -5.98 -3.52 -21.37
N GLU A 142 -5.88 -3.01 -20.14
CA GLU A 142 -7.01 -2.47 -19.38
C GLU A 142 -7.44 -1.09 -19.90
N VAL A 143 -6.48 -0.29 -20.40
CA VAL A 143 -6.76 0.98 -21.09
C VAL A 143 -7.35 0.71 -22.48
N ALA A 144 -6.77 -0.21 -23.25
CA ALA A 144 -7.26 -0.55 -24.59
C ALA A 144 -8.66 -1.19 -24.58
N GLY A 145 -9.01 -1.95 -23.53
CA GLY A 145 -10.35 -2.51 -23.36
C GLY A 145 -11.42 -1.50 -22.91
N ALA A 146 -11.03 -0.36 -22.35
CA ALA A 146 -11.95 0.70 -21.93
C ALA A 146 -12.38 1.64 -23.08
N GLU A 147 -11.74 1.54 -24.26
CA GLU A 147 -12.02 2.36 -25.45
C GLU A 147 -13.12 1.79 -26.37
N THR A 148 -13.89 0.78 -25.94
CA THR A 148 -15.09 0.34 -26.69
C THR A 148 -16.37 0.82 -25.99
N PRO A 149 -16.84 2.05 -26.26
CA PRO A 149 -18.22 2.42 -25.92
C PRO A 149 -19.16 1.66 -26.86
N ALA A 150 -20.05 0.86 -26.27
CA ALA A 150 -21.29 0.43 -26.93
C ALA A 150 -22.40 1.46 -26.65
#